data_AF-A0AAU6PFW1-F1
#
_entry.id   AF-A0AAU6PFW1-F1
#
_cell.length_a   1.000
_cell.length_b   1.000
_cell.length_c   1.000
_cell.angle_alpha   90.00
_cell.angle_beta   90.00
_cell.angle_gamma   90.00
#
_symmetry.space_group_name_H-M   'P 1'
#
loop_
_entity.id
_entity.type
_entity.pdbx_description
1 polymer ?
#
loop_
_entity_poly.entity_id
_entity_poly.type
_entity_poly.pdbx_seq_one_letter_code
_entity_poly.pdbx_strand_id
1 'polypeptide(L)'
;MITYESLLRTNSIGCLTAVYDTQKIGKMYMKDIVLGQDYALWLAILKKIDYAYGIQEPLAKYRMTKGSLSGNKFRSAYWVWRLYRDVENLSLIKSSICFIQYTYHGLKDHILFRL
;
A
#
# COMPACT_ATOMS: atom_id res chain seq x y z
N MET A 1 5.87 13.28 4.12
CA MET A 1 6.67 12.51 3.15
C MET A 1 6.44 11.03 3.41
N ILE A 2 6.47 10.21 2.37
CA ILE A 2 6.23 8.76 2.46
C ILE A 2 7.49 8.04 1.98
N THR A 3 8.20 7.37 2.89
CA THR A 3 9.36 6.52 2.59
C THR A 3 8.93 5.07 2.38
N TYR A 4 9.79 4.24 1.78
CA TYR A 4 9.58 2.79 1.67
C TYR A 4 9.19 2.16 3.01
N GLU A 5 9.94 2.46 4.08
CA GLU A 5 9.69 1.92 5.42
C GLU A 5 8.38 2.41 6.03
N SER A 6 7.91 3.61 5.69
CA SER A 6 6.59 4.09 6.14
C SER A 6 5.45 3.44 5.35
N LEU A 7 5.68 3.19 4.05
CA LEU A 7 4.71 2.54 3.17
C LEU A 7 4.50 1.06 3.56
N LEU A 8 5.57 0.36 3.97
CA LEU A 8 5.49 -1.00 4.54
C LEU A 8 4.60 -1.08 5.80
N ARG A 9 4.44 0.02 6.53
CA ARG A 9 3.64 0.07 7.77
C ARG A 9 2.22 0.52 7.49
N THR A 10 2.01 1.28 6.42
CA THR A 10 0.74 1.91 6.09
C THR A 10 0.67 1.99 4.56
N ASN A 11 -0.23 1.23 3.94
CA ASN A 11 -0.46 1.31 2.50
C ASN A 11 -1.19 2.63 2.16
N SER A 12 -0.46 3.73 2.24
CA SER A 12 -0.98 5.10 2.29
C SER A 12 -1.08 5.77 0.91
N ILE A 13 -0.65 5.08 -0.16
CA ILE A 13 -0.71 5.59 -1.52
C ILE A 13 -1.81 4.86 -2.28
N GLY A 14 -2.90 5.57 -2.59
CA GLY A 14 -3.97 5.05 -3.45
C GLY A 14 -3.58 5.10 -4.92
N CYS A 15 -3.93 4.06 -5.69
CA CYS A 15 -3.55 4.00 -7.11
C CYS A 15 -4.08 5.16 -7.95
N LEU A 16 -5.25 5.71 -7.60
CA LEU A 16 -5.88 6.79 -8.37
C LEU A 16 -5.29 8.17 -8.07
N THR A 17 -4.52 8.31 -6.99
CA THR A 17 -3.91 9.58 -6.56
C THR A 17 -2.42 9.65 -6.86
N ALA A 18 -1.83 8.59 -7.40
CA ALA A 18 -0.38 8.46 -7.56
C ALA A 18 0.08 8.85 -8.97
N VAL A 19 1.13 9.66 -9.03
CA VAL A 19 1.85 10.02 -10.27
C VAL A 19 3.35 9.93 -9.99
N TYR A 20 4.13 9.45 -10.94
CA TYR A 20 5.59 9.44 -10.87
C TYR A 20 6.21 9.78 -12.22
N ASP A 21 7.44 10.29 -12.19
CA ASP A 21 8.18 10.69 -13.39
C ASP A 21 8.89 9.48 -14.02
N THR A 22 8.39 9.05 -15.18
CA THR A 22 8.96 7.92 -15.93
C THR A 22 10.32 8.21 -16.57
N GLN A 23 10.66 9.49 -16.82
CA GLN A 23 11.98 9.84 -17.34
C GLN A 23 13.06 9.66 -16.26
N LYS A 24 12.70 9.88 -15.00
CA LYS A 24 13.60 9.70 -13.84
C LYS A 24 13.67 8.26 -13.34
N ILE A 25 12.52 7.60 -13.20
CA ILE A 25 12.42 6.27 -12.54
C ILE A 25 12.46 5.11 -13.54
N GLY A 26 12.18 5.40 -14.83
CA GLY A 26 11.90 4.42 -15.86
C GLY A 26 10.45 3.91 -15.79
N LYS A 27 10.01 3.22 -16.84
CA LYS A 27 8.68 2.58 -16.85
C LYS A 27 8.66 1.41 -15.87
N MET A 28 7.72 1.43 -14.95
CA MET A 28 7.46 0.38 -13.97
C MET A 28 6.08 -0.22 -14.22
N TYR A 29 5.99 -1.55 -14.22
CA TYR A 29 4.75 -2.27 -14.47
C TYR A 29 4.27 -2.97 -13.21
N MET A 30 2.95 -3.08 -13.06
CA MET A 30 2.35 -3.81 -11.95
C MET A 30 2.66 -5.30 -12.06
N LYS A 31 2.92 -5.93 -10.92
CA LYS A 31 3.09 -7.39 -10.87
C LYS A 31 1.75 -8.07 -11.10
N ASP A 32 1.78 -9.20 -11.79
CA ASP A 32 0.61 -10.05 -11.98
C ASP A 32 0.30 -10.82 -10.69
N ILE A 33 -0.39 -10.15 -9.77
CA ILE A 33 -0.86 -10.70 -8.49
C ILE A 33 -2.34 -10.37 -8.31
N VAL A 34 -3.06 -11.23 -7.58
CA VAL A 34 -4.52 -11.13 -7.45
C VAL A 34 -4.98 -9.87 -6.70
N LEU A 35 -4.21 -9.41 -5.71
CA LEU A 35 -4.52 -8.23 -4.90
C LEU A 35 -3.22 -7.51 -4.51
N GLY A 36 -3.28 -6.18 -4.41
CA GLY A 36 -2.15 -5.35 -3.97
C GLY A 36 -1.14 -5.03 -5.07
N GLN A 37 -1.57 -5.07 -6.34
CA GLN A 37 -0.74 -4.76 -7.51
C GLN A 37 -0.15 -3.34 -7.44
N ASP A 38 -0.98 -2.37 -7.05
CA ASP A 38 -0.61 -0.99 -6.81
C ASP A 38 0.37 -0.85 -5.64
N TYR A 39 0.07 -1.50 -4.52
CA TYR A 39 0.94 -1.50 -3.34
C TYR A 39 2.33 -2.04 -3.66
N ALA A 40 2.41 -3.15 -4.39
CA ALA A 40 3.68 -3.73 -4.86
C ALA A 40 4.44 -2.79 -5.78
N LEU A 41 3.73 -2.08 -6.68
CA LEU A 41 4.33 -1.09 -7.57
C LEU A 41 4.93 0.08 -6.78
N TRP A 42 4.21 0.61 -5.78
CA TRP A 42 4.68 1.73 -4.97
C TRP A 42 5.89 1.36 -4.12
N LEU A 43 5.92 0.16 -3.53
CA LEU A 43 7.09 -0.36 -2.83
C LEU A 43 8.29 -0.51 -3.77
N ALA A 44 8.08 -1.01 -4.99
CA ALA A 44 9.15 -1.13 -5.99
C ALA A 44 9.70 0.24 -6.44
N ILE A 45 8.83 1.26 -6.56
CA ILE A 45 9.26 2.63 -6.89
C ILE A 45 10.04 3.25 -5.71
N LEU A 46 9.55 3.12 -4.47
CA LEU A 46 10.21 3.67 -3.28
C LEU A 46 11.52 2.93 -2.91
N LYS A 47 11.84 1.82 -3.57
CA LYS A 47 13.20 1.23 -3.53
C LYS A 47 14.21 1.96 -4.42
N LYS A 48 13.74 2.78 -5.37
CA LYS A 48 14.56 3.54 -6.33
C LYS A 48 14.71 5.02 -5.97
N ILE A 49 13.94 5.52 -5.01
CA ILE A 49 13.91 6.93 -4.58
C ILE A 49 13.77 6.99 -3.05
N ASP A 50 14.20 8.08 -2.43
CA ASP A 50 14.19 8.18 -0.97
C ASP A 50 12.77 8.29 -0.38
N TYR A 51 11.88 9.04 -1.06
CA TYR A 51 10.52 9.28 -0.60
C TYR A 51 9.59 9.80 -1.70
N ALA A 52 8.29 9.66 -1.46
CA ALA A 52 7.22 10.31 -2.19
C ALA A 52 6.64 11.50 -1.39
N TYR A 53 6.15 12.51 -2.10
CA TYR A 53 5.43 13.64 -1.52
C TYR A 53 3.93 13.37 -1.53
N GLY A 54 3.27 13.67 -0.40
CA GLY A 54 1.81 13.59 -0.28
C GLY A 54 1.21 14.98 -0.30
N ILE A 55 0.18 15.17 -1.12
CA ILE A 55 -0.63 16.39 -1.17
C ILE A 55 -1.71 16.29 -0.07
N GLN A 56 -1.82 17.30 0.78
CA GLN A 56 -2.76 17.32 1.92
C GLN A 56 -4.13 17.88 1.54
N GLU A 57 -4.59 17.56 0.34
CA GLU A 57 -5.88 18.00 -0.19
C GLU A 57 -6.69 16.79 -0.67
N PRO A 58 -8.00 16.73 -0.40
CA PRO A 58 -8.85 15.62 -0.82
C PRO A 58 -9.16 15.72 -2.33
N LEU A 59 -8.21 15.31 -3.17
CA LEU A 59 -8.32 15.37 -4.63
C LEU A 59 -9.11 14.22 -5.26
N ALA A 60 -9.54 13.24 -4.46
CA ALA A 60 -10.26 12.10 -4.97
C ALA A 60 -11.20 11.44 -3.97
N LYS A 61 -12.16 10.67 -4.49
CA LYS A 61 -13.16 9.94 -3.72
C LYS A 61 -13.32 8.52 -4.27
N TYR A 62 -13.39 7.54 -3.36
CA TYR A 62 -13.72 6.17 -3.69
C TYR A 62 -15.22 5.93 -3.55
N ARG A 63 -15.80 5.15 -4.47
CA ARG A 63 -17.15 4.61 -4.30
C ARG A 63 -17.06 3.29 -3.55
N MET A 64 -17.75 3.20 -2.42
CA MET A 64 -17.86 1.96 -1.65
C MET A 64 -19.05 1.14 -2.17
N THR A 65 -18.83 -0.14 -2.46
CA THR A 65 -19.88 -1.06 -2.90
C THR A 65 -19.70 -2.39 -2.18
N LYS A 66 -20.81 -3.02 -1.76
CA LYS A 66 -20.77 -4.34 -1.13
C LYS A 66 -20.22 -5.37 -2.13
N GLY A 67 -19.34 -6.26 -1.65
CA GLY A 67 -18.73 -7.29 -2.49
C GLY A 67 -17.54 -6.83 -3.35
N SER A 68 -17.02 -5.62 -3.14
CA SER A 68 -15.77 -5.21 -3.82
C SER A 68 -14.60 -6.13 -3.44
N LEU A 69 -13.64 -6.26 -4.36
CA LEU A 69 -12.46 -7.13 -4.20
C LEU A 69 -11.68 -6.84 -2.91
N SER A 70 -11.56 -5.55 -2.56
CA SER A 70 -10.88 -5.07 -1.35
C SER A 70 -11.80 -4.95 -0.12
N GLY A 71 -13.11 -5.19 -0.27
CA GLY A 71 -14.08 -5.07 0.82
C GLY A 71 -13.95 -6.16 1.89
N ASN A 72 -13.34 -7.31 1.56
CA ASN A 72 -13.04 -8.37 2.52
C ASN A 72 -11.68 -8.11 3.19
N LYS A 73 -11.70 -7.57 4.41
CA LYS A 73 -10.51 -7.24 5.21
C LYS A 73 -9.61 -8.45 5.51
N PHE A 74 -10.17 -9.64 5.73
CA PHE A 74 -9.37 -10.86 5.95
C PHE A 74 -8.60 -11.25 4.69
N ARG A 75 -9.26 -11.19 3.53
CA ARG A 75 -8.61 -11.43 2.24
C ARG A 75 -7.51 -10.39 1.99
N SER A 76 -7.79 -9.11 2.25
CA SER A 76 -6.78 -8.05 2.11
C SER A 76 -5.57 -8.27 3.02
N ALA A 77 -5.79 -8.62 4.28
CA ALA A 77 -4.73 -8.91 5.24
C ALA A 77 -3.86 -10.11 4.79
N TYR A 78 -4.49 -11.19 4.32
CA TYR A 78 -3.77 -12.34 3.76
C TYR A 78 -2.85 -11.94 2.60
N TRP A 79 -3.33 -11.11 1.67
CA TRP A 79 -2.53 -10.66 0.54
C TRP A 79 -1.41 -9.70 0.93
N VAL A 80 -1.62 -8.84 1.92
CA VAL A 80 -0.54 -7.99 2.45
C VAL A 80 0.56 -8.84 3.10
N TRP A 81 0.20 -9.87 3.87
CA TRP A 81 1.18 -10.80 4.42
C TRP A 81 1.98 -11.51 3.31
N ARG A 82 1.29 -12.03 2.29
CA ARG A 82 1.93 -12.63 1.12
C ARG A 82 2.84 -11.66 0.38
N LEU A 83 2.44 -10.41 0.24
CA LEU A 83 3.28 -9.38 -0.37
C LEU A 83 4.59 -9.22 0.41
N TYR A 84 4.55 -9.18 1.73
CA TYR A 84 5.78 -9.09 2.54
C TYR A 84 6.70 -10.31 2.40
N ARG A 85 6.12 -11.52 2.38
CA ARG A 85 6.90 -12.76 2.34
C ARG A 85 7.37 -13.16 0.94
N ASP A 86 6.49 -13.09 -0.03
CA ASP A 86 6.72 -13.65 -1.37
C ASP A 86 7.24 -12.61 -2.37
N VAL A 87 6.84 -11.34 -2.19
CA VAL A 87 7.16 -10.26 -3.15
C VAL A 87 8.34 -9.44 -2.65
N GLU A 88 8.27 -8.95 -1.42
CA GLU A 88 9.31 -8.11 -0.81
C GLU A 88 10.43 -8.93 -0.14
N ASN A 89 10.24 -10.24 0.02
CA ASN A 89 11.20 -11.17 0.61
C ASN A 89 11.70 -10.73 2.00
N LEU A 90 10.81 -10.14 2.80
CA LEU A 90 11.15 -9.69 4.15
C LEU A 90 11.34 -10.89 5.08
N SER A 91 12.24 -10.74 6.06
CA SER A 91 12.38 -11.73 7.14
C SER A 91 11.06 -11.89 7.89
N LEU A 92 10.86 -13.04 8.54
CA LEU A 92 9.66 -13.30 9.33
C LEU A 92 9.44 -12.21 10.39
N ILE A 93 10.51 -11.81 11.09
CA ILE A 93 10.45 -10.78 12.14
C ILE A 93 10.01 -9.43 11.55
N LYS A 94 10.67 -8.98 10.47
CA LYS A 94 10.31 -7.69 9.84
C LYS A 94 8.89 -7.71 9.30
N SER A 95 8.49 -8.82 8.66
CA SER A 95 7.13 -9.01 8.16
C SER A 95 6.08 -8.90 9.26
N SER A 96 6.31 -9.55 10.40
CA SER A 96 5.40 -9.50 11.55
C SER A 96 5.26 -8.08 12.11
N ILE A 97 6.38 -7.36 12.29
CA ILE A 97 6.35 -5.98 12.80
C ILE A 97 5.56 -5.07 11.85
N CYS A 98 5.88 -5.11 10.54
CA CYS A 98 5.18 -4.31 9.54
C CYS A 98 3.69 -4.67 9.46
N PHE A 99 3.35 -5.96 9.58
CA PHE A 99 1.96 -6.42 9.51
C PHE A 99 1.12 -6.01 10.72
N ILE A 100 1.70 -6.04 11.93
CA ILE A 100 1.06 -5.54 13.15
C ILE A 100 0.76 -4.05 13.00
N GLN A 101 1.73 -3.27 12.53
CA GLN A 101 1.57 -1.84 12.30
C GLN A 101 0.50 -1.55 11.22
N TYR A 102 0.55 -2.26 10.09
CA TYR A 102 -0.47 -2.18 9.04
C TYR A 102 -1.88 -2.42 9.57
N THR A 103 -2.05 -3.47 10.37
CA THR A 103 -3.34 -3.83 10.95
C THR A 103 -3.82 -2.76 11.93
N TYR A 104 -2.93 -2.27 12.80
CA TYR A 104 -3.23 -1.20 13.75
C TYR A 104 -3.70 0.09 13.03
N HIS A 105 -2.97 0.55 12.02
CA HIS A 105 -3.32 1.73 11.25
C HIS A 105 -4.66 1.53 10.50
N GLY A 106 -4.84 0.39 9.83
CA GLY A 106 -6.09 0.10 9.11
C GLY A 106 -7.33 -0.03 10.01
N LEU A 107 -7.17 -0.42 11.28
CA LEU A 107 -8.25 -0.41 12.27
C LEU A 107 -8.53 1.00 12.77
N LYS A 108 -7.49 1.78 13.10
CA LYS A 108 -7.61 3.18 13.55
C LYS A 108 -8.37 4.02 12.52
N ASP A 109 -7.96 3.94 11.25
CA ASP A 109 -8.59 4.71 10.17
C ASP A 109 -10.06 4.31 9.99
N HIS A 110 -10.35 3.00 10.04
CA HIS A 110 -11.72 2.53 9.90
C HIS A 110 -12.64 2.98 11.05
N ILE A 111 -12.11 3.15 12.27
CA ILE A 111 -12.88 3.71 13.39
C ILE A 111 -13.07 5.22 13.19
N LEU A 112 -12.01 5.94 12.82
CA LEU A 112 -12.03 7.40 12.64
C LEU A 112 -12.97 7.85 11.51
N PHE A 113 -13.00 7.14 10.38
CA PHE A 113 -13.84 7.48 9.23
C PHE A 113 -15.27 6.90 9.28
N ARG A 114 -15.65 6.26 10.40
CA ARG A 114 -17.03 5.79 10.67
C ARG A 114 -17.78 6.65 11.69
N LEU A 115 -17.10 7.59 12.35
CA LEU A 115 -17.69 8.65 13.18
C LEU A 115 -17.84 9.92 12.34
#